data_AF-A0A7W0GGP4-F1
#
_entry.id   AF-A0A7W0GGP4-F1
#
_cell.length_a   1.000
_cell.length_b   1.000
_cell.length_c   1.000
_cell.angle_alpha   90.00
_cell.angle_beta   90.00
_cell.angle_gamma   90.00
#
_symmetry.space_group_name_H-M   'P 1'
#
loop_
_entity.id
_entity.type
_entity.pdbx_description
1 polymer ?
#
loop_
_entity_poly.entity_id
_entity_poly.type
_entity_poly.pdbx_seq_one_letter_code
_entity_poly.pdbx_strand_id
1 'polypeptide(L)' 'MDHQTRTPDTGTHTQLLTLPEAAARLRTPVATLRYWRHLGIGPDSFRLGRRVMYRRADVDRWVTARHDLEAEKRVF' A
#
# COMPACT_ATOMS: atom_id res chain seq x y z
N MET A 1 24.64 -2.65 27.85
CA MET A 1 24.32 -1.21 27.97
C MET A 1 23.26 -0.89 26.94
N ASP A 2 22.03 -0.97 27.42
CA ASP A 2 20.79 -0.82 26.69
C ASP A 2 20.64 0.62 26.20
N HIS A 3 20.49 0.79 24.89
CA HIS A 3 20.03 2.02 24.28
C HIS A 3 18.71 1.76 23.56
N GLN A 4 17.70 1.30 24.30
CA GLN A 4 16.32 1.52 23.89
C GLN A 4 15.98 2.99 24.14
N THR A 5 16.36 3.84 23.21
CA THR A 5 15.91 5.23 23.16
C THR A 5 14.43 5.25 22.80
N ARG A 6 13.65 5.40 23.87
CA ARG A 6 12.25 5.79 24.02
C ARG A 6 11.71 6.72 22.92
N THR A 7 10.54 6.39 22.35
CA THR A 7 9.32 7.24 22.30
C THR A 7 8.09 6.44 21.85
N PRO A 8 6.96 6.46 22.58
CA PRO A 8 5.68 6.04 22.05
C PRO A 8 5.08 7.20 21.25
N ASP A 9 5.32 7.22 19.95
CA ASP A 9 4.70 8.22 19.06
C ASP A 9 3.22 7.85 18.87
N THR A 10 2.38 8.32 19.81
CA THR A 10 0.93 8.38 19.64
C THR A 10 0.62 9.53 18.68
N GLY A 11 0.77 9.24 17.40
CA GLY A 11 0.35 10.11 16.32
C GLY A 11 0.04 9.23 15.12
N THR A 12 -1.21 9.22 14.68
CA THR A 12 -1.65 8.51 13.46
C THR A 12 -1.05 9.19 12.23
N HIS A 13 0.29 9.20 12.11
CA HIS A 13 0.97 9.71 10.94
C HIS A 13 0.64 8.77 9.79
N THR A 14 -0.23 9.25 8.90
CA THR A 14 -0.57 8.51 7.68
C THR A 14 0.71 8.36 6.87
N GLN A 15 1.31 7.16 6.90
CA GLN A 15 2.50 6.87 6.12
C GLN A 15 2.12 6.87 4.65
N LEU A 16 2.64 7.87 3.92
CA LEU A 16 2.43 8.01 2.49
C LEU A 16 3.57 7.31 1.74
N LEU A 17 3.18 6.57 0.72
CA LEU A 17 4.07 5.88 -0.19
C LEU A 17 3.94 6.51 -1.57
N THR A 18 5.07 6.79 -2.20
CA THR A 18 5.15 7.07 -3.62
C THR A 18 4.86 5.81 -4.43
N LEU A 19 4.63 5.96 -5.73
CA LEU A 19 4.42 4.83 -6.63
C LEU A 19 5.55 3.78 -6.57
N PRO A 20 6.86 4.11 -6.58
CA PRO A 20 7.93 3.13 -6.40
C PRO A 20 7.89 2.40 -5.05
N GLU A 21 7.61 3.12 -3.96
CA GLU A 21 7.54 2.54 -2.62
C GLU A 21 6.34 1.60 -2.46
N ALA A 22 5.19 1.97 -3.01
CA ALA A 22 4.01 1.10 -3.07
C ALA A 22 4.29 -0.17 -3.90
N ALA A 23 4.97 -0.03 -5.03
CA ALA A 23 5.35 -1.17 -5.87
C ALA A 23 6.32 -2.12 -5.16
N ALA A 24 7.35 -1.57 -4.51
CA ALA A 24 8.29 -2.35 -3.70
C ALA A 24 7.58 -3.11 -2.56
N ARG A 25 6.62 -2.44 -1.90
CA ARG A 25 5.84 -3.04 -0.82
C ARG A 25 4.94 -4.18 -1.28
N LEU A 26 4.34 -4.04 -2.45
CA LEU A 26 3.54 -5.07 -3.11
C LEU A 26 4.39 -6.15 -3.79
N ARG A 27 5.73 -6.03 -3.77
CA ARG A 27 6.67 -6.88 -4.51
C ARG A 27 6.29 -7.03 -5.99
N THR A 28 5.85 -5.94 -6.61
CA THR A 28 5.46 -5.88 -8.02
C THR A 28 6.32 -4.86 -8.77
N PRO A 29 6.61 -5.04 -10.07
CA PRO A 29 7.26 -4.00 -10.86
C PRO A 29 6.45 -2.69 -10.88
N VAL A 30 7.14 -1.55 -10.86
CA VAL A 30 6.50 -0.22 -10.95
C VAL A 30 5.63 -0.09 -12.21
N ALA A 31 6.09 -0.67 -13.33
CA ALA A 31 5.33 -0.68 -14.58
C ALA A 31 3.98 -1.41 -14.44
N THR A 32 3.96 -2.54 -13.73
CA THR A 32 2.74 -3.30 -13.43
C THR A 32 1.79 -2.49 -12.56
N LEU A 33 2.29 -1.82 -11.51
CA LEU A 33 1.45 -0.96 -10.67
C LEU A 33 0.92 0.26 -11.43
N ARG A 34 1.69 0.83 -12.38
CA ARG A 34 1.18 1.86 -13.31
C ARG A 34 0.05 1.33 -14.18
N TYR A 35 0.23 0.13 -14.73
CA TYR A 35 -0.77 -0.51 -15.58
C TYR A 35 -2.06 -0.78 -14.82
N TRP A 36 -1.97 -1.32 -13.60
CA TRP A 36 -3.12 -1.48 -12.70
C TRP A 36 -3.86 -0.17 -12.48
N ARG A 37 -3.14 0.90 -12.12
CA ARG A 37 -3.73 2.23 -11.92
C ARG A 37 -4.44 2.75 -13.17
N HIS A 38 -3.88 2.50 -14.35
CA HIS A 38 -4.50 2.87 -15.62
C HIS A 38 -5.80 2.11 -15.87
N LEU A 39 -5.85 0.83 -15.52
CA LEU A 39 -7.04 -0.01 -15.61
C LEU A 39 -8.08 0.25 -14.51
N GLY A 40 -7.80 1.15 -13.56
CA GLY A 40 -8.68 1.38 -12.40
C GLY A 40 -8.68 0.24 -11.39
N ILE A 41 -7.68 -0.64 -11.43
CA ILE A 41 -7.48 -1.72 -10.45
C ILE A 41 -6.29 -1.39 -9.55
N GLY A 42 -6.27 -1.93 -8.34
CA GLY A 42 -5.14 -1.73 -7.43
C GLY A 42 -5.54 -1.04 -6.13
N PRO A 43 -4.55 -0.78 -5.26
CA PRO A 43 -4.78 -0.04 -4.02
C PRO A 43 -5.14 1.42 -4.29
N ASP A 44 -5.90 2.01 -3.36
CA ASP A 44 -6.35 3.39 -3.49
C ASP A 44 -5.15 4.35 -3.58
N SER A 45 -5.21 5.19 -4.60
CA SER A 45 -4.19 6.19 -4.90
C SER A 45 -4.83 7.56 -5.00
N PHE A 46 -4.11 8.59 -4.60
CA PHE A 46 -4.58 9.97 -4.73
C PHE A 46 -3.45 10.88 -5.23
N ARG A 47 -3.83 12.02 -5.80
CA ARG A 47 -2.86 13.02 -6.26
C ARG A 47 -2.53 13.97 -5.12
N LEU A 48 -1.24 14.14 -4.85
CA LEU A 48 -0.71 15.18 -3.98
C LEU A 48 0.20 16.08 -4.83
N GLY A 49 -0.38 17.18 -5.31
CA GLY A 49 0.25 18.03 -6.32
C GLY A 49 0.55 17.27 -7.62
N ARG A 50 1.84 17.21 -7.99
CA ARG A 50 2.32 16.51 -9.20
C ARG A 50 2.58 15.02 -8.99
N ARG A 51 2.53 14.53 -7.75
CA ARG A 51 2.88 13.15 -7.40
C ARG A 51 1.63 12.33 -7.13
N VAL A 52 1.67 11.05 -7.51
CA VAL A 52 0.70 10.04 -7.08
C VAL A 52 1.22 9.41 -5.81
N MET A 53 0.37 9.42 -4.77
CA MET A 53 0.67 8.89 -3.46
C MET A 53 -0.35 7.82 -3.09
N TYR A 54 0.07 6.92 -2.22
CA TYR A 54 -0.72 5.84 -1.64
C TYR A 54 -0.63 5.97 -0.13
N ARG A 55 -1.72 5.72 0.59
CA ARG A 55 -1.60 5.50 2.04
C ARG A 55 -1.14 4.07 2.26
N ARG A 56 -0.20 3.87 3.18
CA ARG A 56 0.27 2.55 3.57
C ARG A 56 -0.90 1.62 3.93
N ALA A 57 -1.85 2.12 4.71
CA ALA A 57 -3.03 1.36 5.14
C ALA A 57 -3.94 0.93 3.98
N ASP A 58 -4.09 1.77 2.94
CA ASP A 58 -4.92 1.43 1.78
C ASP A 58 -4.24 0.35 0.91
N VAL A 59 -2.91 0.39 0.80
CA VAL A 59 -2.12 -0.68 0.15
C VAL A 59 -2.29 -2.00 0.88
N ASP A 60 -2.21 -1.99 2.22
CA ASP A 60 -2.41 -3.20 3.04
C ASP A 60 -3.83 -3.75 2.90
N ARG A 61 -4.84 -2.89 3.05
CA ARG A 61 -6.26 -3.25 2.92
C ARG A 61 -6.53 -3.94 1.59
N TRP A 62 -5.94 -3.43 0.51
CA TRP A 62 -6.11 -4.01 -0.82
C TRP A 62 -5.52 -5.42 -0.94
N VAL A 63 -4.35 -5.67 -0.33
CA VAL A 63 -3.75 -7.03 -0.30
C VAL A 63 -4.63 -7.99 0.49
N THR A 64 -5.11 -7.58 1.67
CA THR A 64 -6.02 -8.40 2.49
C THR A 64 -7.30 -8.73 1.73
N ALA A 65 -7.95 -7.72 1.13
CA ALA A 65 -9.16 -7.94 0.35
C ALA A 65 -8.93 -8.89 -0.84
N ARG A 66 -7.78 -8.82 -1.52
CA ARG A 66 -7.41 -9.73 -2.61
C ARG A 66 -7.25 -11.16 -2.13
N HIS A 67 -6.56 -11.36 -1.00
CA HIS A 67 -6.40 -12.68 -0.39
C HIS A 67 -7.77 -13.28 -0.03
N ASP A 68 -8.66 -12.49 0.57
CA ASP A 68 -9.97 -12.98 0.99
C ASP A 68 -10.88 -13.32 -0.20
N LEU A 69 -10.84 -12.51 -1.28
CA LEU A 69 -11.53 -12.81 -2.53
C LEU A 69 -11.01 -14.10 -3.21
N GLU A 70 -9.70 -14.35 -3.15
CA GLU A 70 -9.11 -15.59 -3.69
C GLU A 70 -9.44 -16.80 -2.81
N ALA A 71 -9.47 -16.63 -1.49
CA ALA A 71 -9.87 -17.66 -0.55
C ALA A 71 -11.34 -18.05 -0.73
N GLU A 72 -12.23 -17.07 -0.89
CA GLU A 72 -13.67 -17.29 -1.11
C GLU A 72 -13.93 -18.02 -2.43
N LYS A 73 -13.22 -17.68 -3.52
CA LYS A 73 -13.30 -18.38 -4.81
C LYS A 73 -12.86 -19.84 -4.78
N ARG A 74 -12.08 -20.25 -3.77
CA ARG A 74 -11.54 -21.61 -3.66
C ARG A 74 -12.41 -22.54 -2.81
N VAL A 75 -13.44 -21.98 -2.16
CA VAL A 75 -14.37 -22.73 -1.30
C VAL A 75 -15.67 -23.12 -2.05
N PHE A 76 -15.82 -22.67 -3.30
CA PHE A 76 -16.87 -23.09 -4.23
C PHE A 76 -16.31 -23.99 -5.34
#